data_AF-A0A518IPX0-F1
#
_entry.id   AF-A0A518IPX0-F1
#
_cell.length_a   1.000
_cell.length_b   1.000
_cell.length_c   1.000
_cell.angle_alpha   90.00
_cell.angle_beta   90.00
_cell.angle_gamma   90.00
#
_symmetry.space_group_name_H-M   'P 1'
#
loop_
_entity.id
_entity.type
_entity.pdbx_description
1 polymer ?
#
loop_
_entity_poly.entity_id
_entity_poly.type
_entity_poly.pdbx_seq_one_letter_code
_entity_poly.pdbx_strand_id
1 'polypeptide(L)'
;MSHRVEATHAASLQNSHRARQLLAAWFVGLIAAVALGAIASPAWGQAAAGKPQYDVMKYQPNWFTEKSIVNRIKQIRSQIVSDPAQLSEQKDFFVKIYQNIFASMTDPAEFANLQPRRAEVMKDIYNAARRGNTQVSRGLSIMSFQQCKAIAQGNYYPGARINAVFMIGELNDREPNSLEKKAPIPMQAALPLLLEIVEDAKYDDGLRVAAIQGIQRHASLNAERWKPELQDKVADLMIATAQESAPKDRNLEAHGWVQMLAINTLVSLKNPRRVDQVAKLVMELPTKEDSSQMALVYAARATPKIEIPKEFKPQADAVLKSWATQIVGSIAREAKRIEDLEKPRPKASMMGMGSGEMGMMSGPEGYDMGGMEMGMEMGMGMGMPGATAAKPQTVEIILARRMLNDVIESFHLGLTGTRAKTDPARVSKGLVANLSDEKEKADAVRLVALIDEVKEGVNDTMISKNLEYAEKLRELEAKLQAFVNPDAAADPKPGNNASPFFDGPFSSAPPALNRTEPNVASRPKAAGQN
;
A
#
# COMPACT_ATOMS: atom_id res chain seq x y z
N MET A 1 -58.77 1.52 -30.92
CA MET A 1 -57.56 0.82 -30.43
C MET A 1 -56.48 1.75 -29.85
N SER A 2 -56.52 3.08 -30.07
CA SER A 2 -55.52 4.02 -29.53
C SER A 2 -55.64 4.30 -28.02
N HIS A 3 -56.84 4.36 -27.43
CA HIS A 3 -57.00 4.63 -25.98
C HIS A 3 -56.54 3.52 -25.03
N ARG A 4 -56.35 2.28 -25.51
CA ARG A 4 -55.91 1.16 -24.66
C ARG A 4 -54.40 1.12 -24.45
N VAL A 5 -53.63 1.79 -25.32
CA VAL A 5 -52.16 1.84 -25.25
C VAL A 5 -51.68 2.96 -24.31
N GLU A 6 -52.43 4.06 -24.21
CA GLU A 6 -52.10 5.18 -23.32
C GLU A 6 -52.32 4.83 -21.83
N ALA A 7 -53.39 4.07 -21.52
CA ALA A 7 -53.69 3.65 -20.16
C ALA A 7 -52.65 2.68 -19.57
N THR A 8 -52.11 1.76 -20.39
CA THR A 8 -51.07 0.83 -19.95
C THR A 8 -49.72 1.53 -19.78
N HIS A 9 -49.42 2.56 -20.58
CA HIS A 9 -48.19 3.35 -20.44
C HIS A 9 -48.21 4.26 -19.20
N ALA A 10 -49.37 4.84 -18.87
CA ALA A 10 -49.55 5.65 -17.66
C ALA A 10 -49.44 4.81 -16.37
N ALA A 11 -50.03 3.61 -16.35
CA ALA A 11 -49.94 2.70 -15.20
C ALA A 11 -48.51 2.19 -14.95
N SER A 12 -47.75 1.93 -16.03
CA SER A 12 -46.33 1.56 -15.97
C SER A 12 -45.47 2.65 -15.32
N LEU A 13 -45.67 3.91 -15.72
CA LEU A 13 -44.93 5.05 -15.16
C LEU A 13 -45.28 5.30 -13.69
N GLN A 14 -46.55 5.18 -13.32
CA GLN A 14 -47.01 5.41 -11.95
C GLN A 14 -46.49 4.35 -10.96
N ASN A 15 -46.38 3.09 -11.39
CA ASN A 15 -45.79 2.01 -10.59
C ASN A 15 -44.27 2.20 -10.40
N SER A 16 -43.57 2.69 -11.42
CA SER A 16 -42.13 2.99 -11.32
C SER A 16 -41.84 4.12 -10.32
N HIS A 17 -42.75 5.09 -10.20
CA HIS A 17 -42.61 6.24 -9.31
C HIS A 17 -42.89 5.87 -7.85
N ARG A 18 -43.91 5.04 -7.58
CA ARG A 18 -44.20 4.51 -6.24
C ARG A 18 -43.11 3.58 -5.73
N ALA A 19 -42.54 2.75 -6.60
CA ALA A 19 -41.38 1.92 -6.26
C ALA A 19 -40.18 2.79 -5.84
N ARG A 20 -39.86 3.84 -6.61
CA ARG A 20 -38.77 4.79 -6.28
C ARG A 20 -38.99 5.52 -4.96
N GLN A 21 -40.22 5.92 -4.63
CA GLN A 21 -40.55 6.61 -3.37
C GLN A 21 -40.50 5.68 -2.15
N LEU A 22 -41.02 4.46 -2.26
CA LEU A 22 -40.93 3.46 -1.18
C LEU A 22 -39.48 3.03 -0.93
N LEU A 23 -38.65 3.01 -1.97
CA LEU A 23 -37.22 2.71 -1.86
C LEU A 23 -36.40 3.86 -1.27
N ALA A 24 -36.77 5.12 -1.53
CA ALA A 24 -36.14 6.28 -0.86
C ALA A 24 -36.49 6.34 0.63
N ALA A 25 -37.74 6.06 1.00
CA ALA A 25 -38.17 5.94 2.40
C ALA A 25 -37.47 4.77 3.13
N TRP A 26 -37.15 3.70 2.40
CA TRP A 26 -36.39 2.56 2.92
C TRP A 26 -34.94 2.91 3.33
N PHE A 27 -34.25 3.77 2.59
CA PHE A 27 -32.89 4.19 2.95
C PHE A 27 -32.85 4.98 4.26
N VAL A 28 -33.90 5.75 4.56
CA VAL A 28 -34.05 6.44 5.84
C VAL A 28 -34.31 5.46 6.99
N GLY A 29 -35.10 4.40 6.75
CA GLY A 29 -35.33 3.34 7.75
C GLY A 29 -34.09 2.49 8.07
N LEU A 30 -33.20 2.27 7.09
CA LEU A 30 -31.96 1.52 7.30
C LEU A 30 -30.93 2.31 8.14
N ILE A 31 -30.95 3.65 8.05
CA ILE A 31 -30.19 4.55 8.94
C ILE A 31 -30.64 4.38 10.40
N ALA A 32 -31.94 4.21 10.67
CA ALA A 32 -32.47 4.08 12.03
C ALA A 32 -32.19 2.71 12.69
N ALA A 33 -32.21 1.62 11.91
CA ALA A 33 -31.98 0.27 12.44
C ALA A 33 -30.51 0.01 12.84
N VAL A 34 -29.54 0.68 12.19
CA VAL A 34 -28.11 0.60 12.55
C VAL A 34 -27.80 1.42 13.81
N ALA A 35 -28.52 2.52 14.05
CA ALA A 35 -28.34 3.35 15.24
C ALA A 35 -28.86 2.72 16.55
N LEU A 36 -29.80 1.76 16.46
CA LEU A 36 -30.42 1.12 17.64
C LEU A 36 -29.75 -0.20 18.07
N GLY A 37 -28.70 -0.65 17.38
CA GLY A 37 -27.91 -1.83 17.77
C GLY A 37 -26.77 -1.55 18.76
N ALA A 38 -26.53 -0.28 19.09
CA ALA A 38 -25.46 0.14 19.99
C ALA A 38 -26.04 0.78 21.25
N ILE A 39 -25.63 0.24 22.40
CA ILE A 39 -25.73 0.76 23.78
C ILE A 39 -27.01 0.39 24.56
N ALA A 40 -26.93 -0.76 25.26
CA ALA A 40 -27.31 -0.86 26.66
C ALA A 40 -26.61 -2.07 27.30
N SER A 41 -25.43 -1.85 27.87
CA SER A 41 -24.85 -2.79 28.84
C SER A 41 -24.84 -2.10 30.20
N PRO A 42 -25.47 -2.69 31.25
CA PRO A 42 -25.56 -2.06 32.55
C PRO A 42 -24.18 -1.97 33.21
N ALA A 43 -23.96 -0.85 33.88
CA ALA A 43 -22.85 -0.64 34.78
C ALA A 43 -23.05 -1.46 36.06
N TRP A 44 -21.93 -1.99 36.54
CA TRP A 44 -21.63 -2.46 37.90
C TRP A 44 -22.10 -3.86 38.30
N GLY A 45 -21.09 -4.71 38.53
CA GLY A 45 -21.21 -5.92 39.33
C GLY A 45 -20.26 -7.02 38.85
N GLN A 46 -19.24 -7.29 39.66
CA GLN A 46 -18.39 -8.50 39.67
C GLN A 46 -17.14 -8.51 38.78
N ALA A 47 -16.00 -8.43 39.47
CA ALA A 47 -14.69 -8.84 39.00
C ALA A 47 -14.68 -10.36 38.72
N ALA A 48 -14.39 -10.76 37.47
CA ALA A 48 -14.16 -12.14 37.05
C ALA A 48 -13.40 -12.16 35.72
N ALA A 49 -12.48 -13.12 35.53
CA ALA A 49 -11.82 -13.55 34.30
C ALA A 49 -11.81 -12.54 33.13
N GLY A 50 -10.65 -11.87 32.94
CA GLY A 50 -10.44 -10.70 32.09
C GLY A 50 -11.27 -10.66 30.82
N LYS A 51 -12.13 -9.64 30.71
CA LYS A 51 -12.87 -9.34 29.48
C LYS A 51 -11.91 -9.33 28.30
N PRO A 52 -12.30 -9.90 27.13
CA PRO A 52 -11.49 -9.77 25.93
C PRO A 52 -11.22 -8.28 25.69
N GLN A 53 -9.96 -7.93 25.39
CA GLN A 53 -9.51 -6.55 25.20
C GLN A 53 -10.28 -5.84 24.07
N TYR A 54 -10.82 -6.62 23.13
CA TYR A 54 -11.55 -6.16 21.96
C TYR A 54 -12.90 -6.84 21.83
N ASP A 55 -13.88 -6.11 21.34
CA ASP A 55 -15.20 -6.60 21.03
C ASP A 55 -15.18 -7.50 19.77
N VAL A 56 -16.14 -8.42 19.69
CA VAL A 56 -16.41 -9.24 18.51
C VAL A 56 -17.90 -9.18 18.23
N MET A 57 -18.28 -8.79 17.02
CA MET A 57 -19.68 -8.79 16.61
C MET A 57 -20.19 -10.22 16.49
N LYS A 58 -21.42 -10.47 16.97
CA LYS A 58 -22.05 -11.79 16.87
C LYS A 58 -22.36 -12.11 15.40
N TYR A 59 -21.96 -13.30 14.96
CA TYR A 59 -22.28 -13.86 13.64
C TYR A 59 -22.55 -15.36 13.75
N GLN A 60 -22.99 -15.98 12.65
CA GLN A 60 -23.31 -17.40 12.54
C GLN A 60 -22.20 -18.12 11.75
N PRO A 61 -21.22 -18.78 12.39
CA PRO A 61 -20.07 -19.37 11.70
C PRO A 61 -20.44 -20.42 10.65
N ASN A 62 -21.54 -21.15 10.85
CA ASN A 62 -22.05 -22.12 9.90
C ASN A 62 -22.45 -21.50 8.54
N TRP A 63 -22.62 -20.16 8.45
CA TRP A 63 -22.84 -19.47 7.18
C TRP A 63 -21.65 -19.55 6.23
N PHE A 64 -20.46 -19.82 6.74
CA PHE A 64 -19.23 -19.92 5.96
C PHE A 64 -18.73 -21.36 5.80
N THR A 65 -19.21 -22.30 6.63
CA THR A 65 -18.73 -23.68 6.64
C THR A 65 -19.75 -24.69 6.13
N GLU A 66 -21.05 -24.47 6.36
CA GLU A 66 -22.09 -25.43 5.99
C GLU A 66 -22.43 -25.30 4.49
N LYS A 67 -22.12 -26.34 3.71
CA LYS A 67 -22.23 -26.32 2.24
C LYS A 67 -23.62 -25.92 1.73
N SER A 68 -24.69 -26.38 2.38
CA SER A 68 -26.09 -26.05 2.07
C SER A 68 -26.34 -24.54 2.19
N ILE A 69 -25.91 -23.94 3.30
CA ILE A 69 -26.06 -22.51 3.59
C ILE A 69 -25.19 -21.69 2.65
N VAL A 70 -23.92 -22.06 2.46
CA VAL A 70 -23.00 -21.38 1.54
C VAL A 70 -23.55 -21.37 0.11
N ASN A 71 -24.11 -22.49 -0.37
CA ASN A 71 -24.73 -22.56 -1.69
C ASN A 71 -25.96 -21.66 -1.79
N ARG A 72 -26.81 -21.64 -0.76
CA ARG A 72 -27.96 -20.74 -0.70
C ARG A 72 -27.55 -19.27 -0.70
N ILE A 73 -26.51 -18.90 0.06
CA ILE A 73 -25.94 -17.54 0.07
C ILE A 73 -25.46 -17.14 -1.32
N LYS A 74 -24.68 -18.01 -1.99
CA LYS A 74 -24.20 -17.77 -3.36
C LYS A 74 -25.35 -17.59 -4.34
N GLN A 75 -26.39 -18.43 -4.25
CA GLN A 75 -27.58 -18.34 -5.09
C GLN A 75 -28.30 -17.00 -4.89
N ILE A 76 -28.61 -16.63 -3.64
CA ILE A 76 -29.35 -15.42 -3.30
C ILE A 76 -28.57 -14.15 -3.71
N ARG A 77 -27.26 -14.11 -3.42
CA ARG A 77 -26.39 -13.00 -3.87
C ARG A 77 -26.42 -12.88 -5.38
N SER A 78 -26.23 -13.98 -6.11
CA SER A 78 -26.24 -13.98 -7.57
C SER A 78 -27.59 -13.53 -8.15
N GLN A 79 -28.71 -14.01 -7.57
CA GLN A 79 -30.06 -13.63 -7.97
C GLN A 79 -30.30 -12.13 -7.79
N ILE A 80 -30.06 -11.58 -6.60
CA ILE A 80 -30.32 -10.15 -6.31
C ILE A 80 -29.39 -9.22 -7.08
N VAL A 81 -28.11 -9.59 -7.23
CA VAL A 81 -27.16 -8.83 -8.05
C VAL A 81 -27.58 -8.82 -9.52
N SER A 82 -28.27 -9.85 -10.00
CA SER A 82 -28.73 -9.98 -11.38
C SER A 82 -30.10 -9.36 -11.64
N ASP A 83 -31.04 -9.54 -10.73
CA ASP A 83 -32.43 -9.10 -10.83
C ASP A 83 -32.85 -8.36 -9.54
N PRO A 84 -33.02 -7.03 -9.59
CA PRO A 84 -33.37 -6.23 -8.43
C PRO A 84 -34.78 -6.51 -7.91
N ALA A 85 -35.66 -7.16 -8.70
CA ALA A 85 -37.00 -7.56 -8.24
C ALA A 85 -36.90 -8.62 -7.12
N GLN A 86 -35.87 -9.46 -7.14
CA GLN A 86 -35.63 -10.47 -6.09
C GLN A 86 -35.33 -9.84 -4.72
N LEU A 87 -34.90 -8.57 -4.70
CA LEU A 87 -34.59 -7.88 -3.46
C LEU A 87 -35.83 -7.74 -2.57
N SER A 88 -37.04 -7.55 -3.12
CA SER A 88 -38.25 -7.40 -2.27
C SER A 88 -38.63 -8.67 -1.53
N GLU A 89 -38.36 -9.84 -2.13
CA GLU A 89 -38.75 -11.14 -1.56
C GLU A 89 -37.70 -11.66 -0.57
N GLN A 90 -36.41 -11.41 -0.84
CA GLN A 90 -35.30 -12.02 -0.12
C GLN A 90 -34.50 -11.01 0.72
N LYS A 91 -35.04 -9.79 0.89
CA LYS A 91 -34.40 -8.65 1.54
C LYS A 91 -33.74 -8.99 2.88
N ASP A 92 -34.51 -9.56 3.80
CA ASP A 92 -34.05 -9.76 5.18
C ASP A 92 -32.92 -10.78 5.24
N PHE A 93 -32.99 -11.82 4.39
CA PHE A 93 -31.90 -12.78 4.28
C PHE A 93 -30.68 -12.14 3.64
N PHE A 94 -30.85 -11.35 2.58
CA PHE A 94 -29.76 -10.63 1.92
C PHE A 94 -29.02 -9.67 2.85
N VAL A 95 -29.76 -8.89 3.66
CA VAL A 95 -29.16 -8.01 4.68
C VAL A 95 -28.40 -8.83 5.72
N LYS A 96 -28.96 -9.95 6.20
CA LYS A 96 -28.28 -10.85 7.15
C LYS A 96 -27.00 -11.45 6.59
N ILE A 97 -26.90 -11.69 5.27
CA ILE A 97 -25.65 -12.15 4.63
C ILE A 97 -24.54 -11.14 4.89
N TYR A 98 -24.74 -9.88 4.54
CA TYR A 98 -23.68 -8.87 4.71
C TYR A 98 -23.42 -8.54 6.17
N GLN A 99 -24.46 -8.53 7.03
CA GLN A 99 -24.26 -8.40 8.48
C GLN A 99 -23.35 -9.50 9.02
N ASN A 100 -23.56 -10.76 8.63
CA ASN A 100 -22.68 -11.87 9.03
C ASN A 100 -21.26 -11.71 8.44
N ILE A 101 -21.14 -11.28 7.18
CA ILE A 101 -19.83 -11.02 6.56
C ILE A 101 -19.05 -9.95 7.33
N PHE A 102 -19.66 -8.79 7.62
CA PHE A 102 -19.00 -7.72 8.37
C PHE A 102 -18.73 -8.11 9.83
N ALA A 103 -19.68 -8.76 10.50
CA ALA A 103 -19.49 -9.19 11.88
C ALA A 103 -18.35 -10.20 12.01
N SER A 104 -18.26 -11.16 11.10
CA SER A 104 -17.17 -12.14 11.07
C SER A 104 -15.80 -11.53 10.74
N MET A 105 -15.72 -10.32 10.14
CA MET A 105 -14.45 -9.61 9.98
C MET A 105 -13.90 -9.05 11.30
N THR A 106 -14.71 -9.01 12.37
CA THR A 106 -14.26 -8.55 13.69
C THR A 106 -13.68 -9.67 14.56
N ASP A 107 -13.85 -10.93 14.15
CA ASP A 107 -13.37 -12.11 14.87
C ASP A 107 -11.93 -12.47 14.46
N PRO A 108 -10.96 -12.52 15.39
CA PRO A 108 -9.59 -12.97 15.11
C PRO A 108 -9.48 -14.34 14.44
N ALA A 109 -10.40 -15.28 14.75
CA ALA A 109 -10.41 -16.61 14.16
C ALA A 109 -10.59 -16.56 12.63
N GLU A 110 -11.11 -15.45 12.12
CA GLU A 110 -11.43 -15.25 10.72
C GLU A 110 -10.47 -14.32 9.99
N PHE A 111 -9.35 -13.92 10.60
CA PHE A 111 -8.46 -12.92 10.00
C PHE A 111 -7.82 -13.36 8.69
N ALA A 112 -7.60 -14.66 8.52
CA ALA A 112 -7.17 -15.23 7.25
C ALA A 112 -8.17 -14.98 6.11
N ASN A 113 -9.45 -14.73 6.44
CA ASN A 113 -10.54 -14.51 5.50
C ASN A 113 -10.91 -13.03 5.29
N LEU A 114 -10.22 -12.07 5.93
CA LEU A 114 -10.54 -10.64 5.80
C LEU A 114 -10.52 -10.17 4.35
N GLN A 115 -9.42 -10.46 3.65
CA GLN A 115 -9.27 -9.98 2.28
C GLN A 115 -10.20 -10.69 1.29
N PRO A 116 -10.37 -12.03 1.33
CA PRO A 116 -11.41 -12.70 0.55
C PRO A 116 -12.81 -12.10 0.77
N ARG A 117 -13.19 -11.84 2.02
CA ARG A 117 -14.52 -11.27 2.34
C ARG A 117 -14.70 -9.84 1.83
N ARG A 118 -13.68 -9.00 1.97
CA ARG A 118 -13.68 -7.64 1.39
C ARG A 118 -13.85 -7.72 -0.13
N ALA A 119 -13.06 -8.57 -0.80
CA ALA A 119 -13.14 -8.76 -2.24
C ALA A 119 -14.53 -9.24 -2.70
N GLU A 120 -15.17 -10.11 -1.92
CA GLU A 120 -16.54 -10.57 -2.19
C GLU A 120 -17.58 -9.45 -2.14
N VAL A 121 -17.53 -8.59 -1.11
CA VAL A 121 -18.43 -7.44 -0.99
C VAL A 121 -18.23 -6.46 -2.15
N MET A 122 -16.98 -6.10 -2.44
CA MET A 122 -16.65 -5.17 -3.54
C MET A 122 -17.04 -5.73 -4.91
N LYS A 123 -16.87 -7.05 -5.11
CA LYS A 123 -17.29 -7.74 -6.33
C LYS A 123 -18.80 -7.69 -6.54
N ASP A 124 -19.60 -7.83 -5.49
CA ASP A 124 -21.06 -7.74 -5.61
C ASP A 124 -21.52 -6.33 -5.95
N ILE A 125 -20.94 -5.31 -5.29
CA ILE A 125 -21.20 -3.90 -5.58
C ILE A 125 -20.92 -3.59 -7.05
N TYR A 126 -19.76 -4.01 -7.54
CA TYR A 126 -19.34 -3.80 -8.93
C TYR A 126 -20.22 -4.56 -9.93
N ASN A 127 -20.52 -5.84 -9.66
CA ASN A 127 -21.35 -6.65 -10.54
C ASN A 127 -22.78 -6.14 -10.65
N ALA A 128 -23.36 -5.64 -9.55
CA ALA A 128 -24.67 -5.04 -9.56
C ALA A 128 -24.67 -3.78 -10.45
N ALA A 129 -23.68 -2.90 -10.30
CA ALA A 129 -23.57 -1.72 -11.15
C ALA A 129 -23.36 -2.05 -12.63
N ARG A 130 -22.47 -2.99 -12.95
CA ARG A 130 -22.20 -3.43 -14.32
C ARG A 130 -23.44 -3.98 -15.03
N ARG A 131 -24.37 -4.58 -14.29
CA ARG A 131 -25.64 -5.10 -14.82
C ARG A 131 -26.75 -4.05 -14.92
N GLY A 132 -26.46 -2.79 -14.62
CA GLY A 132 -27.46 -1.71 -14.58
C GLY A 132 -28.28 -1.65 -13.28
N ASN A 133 -28.00 -2.54 -12.32
CA ASN A 133 -28.68 -2.59 -11.02
C ASN A 133 -28.06 -1.58 -10.04
N THR A 134 -28.05 -0.31 -10.46
CA THR A 134 -27.44 0.83 -9.74
C THR A 134 -27.99 1.00 -8.34
N GLN A 135 -29.27 0.66 -8.12
CA GLN A 135 -29.89 0.70 -6.81
C GLN A 135 -29.31 -0.35 -5.85
N VAL A 136 -29.15 -1.60 -6.30
CA VAL A 136 -28.55 -2.67 -5.48
C VAL A 136 -27.11 -2.33 -5.15
N SER A 137 -26.34 -1.90 -6.16
CA SER A 137 -24.96 -1.45 -5.98
C SER A 137 -24.86 -0.32 -4.95
N ARG A 138 -25.64 0.76 -5.11
CA ARG A 138 -25.66 1.88 -4.17
C ARG A 138 -26.13 1.47 -2.76
N GLY A 139 -27.10 0.56 -2.68
CA GLY A 139 -27.59 0.01 -1.41
C GLY A 139 -26.50 -0.74 -0.65
N LEU A 140 -25.77 -1.61 -1.35
CA LEU A 140 -24.62 -2.32 -0.80
C LEU A 140 -23.51 -1.36 -0.40
N SER A 141 -23.21 -0.33 -1.19
CA SER A 141 -22.19 0.67 -0.84
C SER A 141 -22.55 1.43 0.44
N ILE A 142 -23.80 1.87 0.59
CA ILE A 142 -24.27 2.59 1.80
C ILE A 142 -24.23 1.67 3.03
N MET A 143 -24.71 0.43 2.89
CA MET A 143 -24.66 -0.56 3.98
C MET A 143 -23.22 -0.86 4.39
N SER A 144 -22.33 -1.06 3.42
CA SER A 144 -20.90 -1.29 3.66
C SER A 144 -20.27 -0.11 4.39
N PHE A 145 -20.55 1.13 3.97
CA PHE A 145 -20.07 2.32 4.65
C PHE A 145 -20.49 2.36 6.12
N GLN A 146 -21.78 2.11 6.39
CA GLN A 146 -22.30 2.14 7.76
C GLN A 146 -21.68 1.07 8.66
N GLN A 147 -21.59 -0.16 8.17
CA GLN A 147 -20.99 -1.28 8.93
C GLN A 147 -19.50 -1.06 9.15
N CYS A 148 -18.75 -0.69 8.12
CA CYS A 148 -17.33 -0.40 8.24
C CYS A 148 -17.07 0.83 9.13
N LYS A 149 -17.92 1.86 9.10
CA LYS A 149 -17.81 3.01 10.01
C LYS A 149 -17.94 2.57 11.47
N ALA A 150 -18.93 1.74 11.78
CA ALA A 150 -19.11 1.20 13.13
C ALA A 150 -17.89 0.36 13.57
N ILE A 151 -17.33 -0.46 12.68
CA ILE A 151 -16.12 -1.24 12.96
C ILE A 151 -14.92 -0.31 13.18
N ALA A 152 -14.67 0.66 12.30
CA ALA A 152 -13.51 1.56 12.39
C ALA A 152 -13.51 2.40 13.70
N GLN A 153 -14.69 2.86 14.13
CA GLN A 153 -14.85 3.70 15.32
C GLN A 153 -15.03 2.90 16.63
N GLY A 154 -15.35 1.61 16.56
CA GLY A 154 -15.56 0.75 17.73
C GLY A 154 -14.29 0.16 18.34
N ASN A 155 -14.43 -0.49 19.49
CA ASN A 155 -13.35 -1.19 20.19
C ASN A 155 -13.10 -2.59 19.62
N TYR A 156 -12.78 -2.68 18.33
CA TYR A 156 -12.46 -3.94 17.66
C TYR A 156 -10.96 -4.11 17.50
N TYR A 157 -10.52 -5.33 17.18
CA TYR A 157 -9.12 -5.61 16.88
C TYR A 157 -8.58 -4.67 15.77
N PRO A 158 -7.33 -4.16 15.88
CA PRO A 158 -6.78 -3.21 14.92
C PRO A 158 -6.85 -3.68 13.46
N GLY A 159 -6.58 -4.96 13.20
CA GLY A 159 -6.67 -5.54 11.85
C GLY A 159 -8.08 -5.40 11.22
N ALA A 160 -9.13 -5.59 12.02
CA ALA A 160 -10.51 -5.42 11.58
C ALA A 160 -10.84 -3.94 11.30
N ARG A 161 -10.39 -3.05 12.19
CA ARG A 161 -10.60 -1.60 12.06
C ARG A 161 -9.89 -1.03 10.83
N ILE A 162 -8.63 -1.40 10.62
CA ILE A 162 -7.84 -1.01 9.44
C ILE A 162 -8.49 -1.52 8.15
N ASN A 163 -8.93 -2.79 8.13
CA ASN A 163 -9.63 -3.34 6.96
C ASN A 163 -10.93 -2.58 6.66
N ALA A 164 -11.68 -2.20 7.69
CA ALA A 164 -12.89 -1.39 7.52
C ALA A 164 -12.60 -0.01 6.93
N VAL A 165 -11.51 0.66 7.34
CA VAL A 165 -11.10 1.95 6.74
C VAL A 165 -10.68 1.78 5.28
N PHE A 166 -9.95 0.72 4.93
CA PHE A 166 -9.64 0.43 3.53
C PHE A 166 -10.91 0.25 2.68
N MET A 167 -11.89 -0.51 3.20
CA MET A 167 -13.17 -0.66 2.52
C MET A 167 -13.85 0.69 2.33
N ILE A 168 -13.93 1.53 3.37
CA ILE A 168 -14.52 2.88 3.28
C ILE A 168 -13.87 3.71 2.17
N GLY A 169 -12.55 3.70 2.05
CA GLY A 169 -11.83 4.44 0.99
C GLY A 169 -12.04 3.89 -0.43
N GLU A 170 -12.39 2.61 -0.57
CA GLU A 170 -12.64 1.96 -1.87
C GLU A 170 -14.08 2.15 -2.39
N LEU A 171 -15.04 2.53 -1.53
CA LEU A 171 -16.43 2.71 -1.90
C LEU A 171 -16.67 3.85 -2.91
N ASN A 172 -17.74 3.72 -3.69
CA ASN A 172 -18.14 4.68 -4.72
C ASN A 172 -19.60 5.12 -4.58
N ASP A 173 -19.86 6.38 -4.90
CA ASP A 173 -21.21 6.87 -5.21
C ASP A 173 -21.62 6.45 -6.63
N ARG A 174 -20.64 6.28 -7.52
CA ARG A 174 -20.82 5.75 -8.87
C ARG A 174 -19.68 4.82 -9.24
N GLU A 175 -20.02 3.56 -9.47
CA GLU A 175 -19.09 2.54 -9.96
C GLU A 175 -18.54 2.89 -11.37
N PRO A 176 -17.37 2.34 -11.76
CA PRO A 176 -16.79 2.61 -13.06
C PRO A 176 -17.67 2.02 -14.16
N ASN A 177 -17.79 2.74 -15.27
CA ASN A 177 -18.49 2.27 -16.45
C ASN A 177 -17.50 2.17 -17.63
N SER A 178 -17.05 0.94 -17.91
CA SER A 178 -16.09 0.66 -18.97
C SER A 178 -16.63 0.93 -20.37
N LEU A 179 -17.95 0.79 -20.59
CA LEU A 179 -18.58 1.08 -21.89
C LEU A 179 -18.53 2.57 -22.21
N GLU A 180 -18.78 3.41 -21.20
CA GLU A 180 -18.75 4.87 -21.33
C GLU A 180 -17.36 5.47 -21.05
N LYS A 181 -16.36 4.64 -20.75
CA LYS A 181 -15.01 5.06 -20.31
C LYS A 181 -15.04 6.09 -19.16
N LYS A 182 -16.03 5.97 -18.26
CA LYS A 182 -16.18 6.86 -17.11
C LYS A 182 -15.50 6.27 -15.88
N ALA A 183 -14.59 7.05 -15.31
CA ALA A 183 -13.98 6.77 -14.03
C ALA A 183 -15.04 6.69 -12.90
N PRO A 184 -14.76 5.91 -11.83
CA PRO A 184 -15.64 5.86 -10.68
C PRO A 184 -15.65 7.21 -9.94
N ILE A 185 -16.77 7.50 -9.26
CA ILE A 185 -16.86 8.62 -8.32
C ILE A 185 -16.78 8.04 -6.91
N PRO A 186 -15.68 8.29 -6.17
CA PRO A 186 -15.54 7.84 -4.79
C PRO A 186 -16.68 8.35 -3.91
N MET A 187 -17.06 7.57 -2.90
CA MET A 187 -18.19 7.90 -2.02
C MET A 187 -17.92 9.19 -1.24
N GLN A 188 -18.62 10.28 -1.53
CA GLN A 188 -18.34 11.58 -0.90
C GLN A 188 -18.60 11.57 0.61
N ALA A 189 -19.55 10.75 1.07
CA ALA A 189 -19.85 10.58 2.49
C ALA A 189 -18.71 9.95 3.31
N ALA A 190 -17.75 9.27 2.65
CA ALA A 190 -16.60 8.68 3.32
C ALA A 190 -15.53 9.71 3.71
N LEU A 191 -15.37 10.78 2.93
CA LEU A 191 -14.26 11.72 3.09
C LEU A 191 -14.22 12.42 4.46
N PRO A 192 -15.34 12.87 5.06
CA PRO A 192 -15.31 13.46 6.40
C PRO A 192 -14.77 12.51 7.48
N LEU A 193 -15.13 11.22 7.43
CA LEU A 193 -14.63 10.21 8.37
C LEU A 193 -13.15 9.93 8.15
N LEU A 194 -12.70 9.84 6.88
CA LEU A 194 -11.29 9.62 6.57
C LEU A 194 -10.43 10.81 7.08
N LEU A 195 -10.92 12.04 6.92
CA LEU A 195 -10.26 13.23 7.46
C LEU A 195 -10.21 13.21 8.99
N GLU A 196 -11.33 12.89 9.65
CA GLU A 196 -11.38 12.74 11.12
C GLU A 196 -10.33 11.74 11.63
N ILE A 197 -10.19 10.60 10.95
CA ILE A 197 -9.24 9.55 11.34
C ILE A 197 -7.79 10.05 11.26
N VAL A 198 -7.44 10.84 10.23
CA VAL A 198 -6.07 11.35 10.08
C VAL A 198 -5.75 12.49 11.06
N GLU A 199 -6.74 13.37 11.31
CA GLU A 199 -6.62 14.55 12.17
C GLU A 199 -6.54 14.19 13.66
N ASP A 200 -7.28 13.18 14.10
CA ASP A 200 -7.42 12.85 15.51
C ASP A 200 -6.34 11.86 15.97
N ALA A 201 -5.48 12.33 16.87
CA ALA A 201 -4.39 11.55 17.45
C ALA A 201 -4.86 10.34 18.28
N LYS A 202 -6.16 10.20 18.57
CA LYS A 202 -6.70 9.01 19.25
C LYS A 202 -6.66 7.75 18.37
N TYR A 203 -6.58 7.90 17.05
CA TYR A 203 -6.52 6.77 16.13
C TYR A 203 -5.09 6.26 16.00
N ASP A 204 -4.95 4.93 16.04
CA ASP A 204 -3.67 4.29 15.82
C ASP A 204 -3.15 4.50 14.40
N ASP A 205 -1.84 4.40 14.26
CA ASP A 205 -1.14 4.78 13.04
C ASP A 205 -1.59 3.99 11.80
N GLY A 206 -1.93 2.71 11.99
CA GLY A 206 -2.47 1.87 10.92
C GLY A 206 -3.80 2.38 10.37
N LEU A 207 -4.69 2.90 11.22
CA LEU A 207 -5.94 3.53 10.78
C LEU A 207 -5.66 4.85 10.03
N ARG A 208 -4.75 5.70 10.56
CA ARG A 208 -4.37 6.97 9.93
C ARG A 208 -3.84 6.73 8.51
N VAL A 209 -2.92 5.80 8.37
CA VAL A 209 -2.40 5.31 7.08
C VAL A 209 -3.52 4.90 6.13
N ALA A 210 -4.42 4.02 6.59
CA ALA A 210 -5.47 3.49 5.73
C ALA A 210 -6.41 4.61 5.26
N ALA A 211 -6.65 5.59 6.13
CA ALA A 211 -7.43 6.77 5.81
C ALA A 211 -6.73 7.67 4.79
N ILE A 212 -5.41 7.92 4.92
CA ILE A 212 -4.64 8.67 3.91
C ILE A 212 -4.72 7.99 2.55
N GLN A 213 -4.60 6.66 2.47
CA GLN A 213 -4.75 5.94 1.20
C GLN A 213 -6.14 6.12 0.57
N GLY A 214 -7.20 6.13 1.39
CA GLY A 214 -8.55 6.49 0.95
C GLY A 214 -8.63 7.92 0.42
N ILE A 215 -8.08 8.90 1.15
CA ILE A 215 -8.03 10.30 0.74
C ILE A 215 -7.25 10.47 -0.57
N GLN A 216 -6.12 9.79 -0.74
CA GLN A 216 -5.32 9.80 -1.96
C GLN A 216 -6.14 9.36 -3.17
N ARG A 217 -6.91 8.28 -3.03
CA ARG A 217 -7.82 7.78 -4.07
C ARG A 217 -8.92 8.81 -4.38
N HIS A 218 -9.46 9.43 -3.36
CA HIS A 218 -10.48 10.47 -3.51
C HIS A 218 -9.91 11.69 -4.27
N ALA A 219 -8.70 12.13 -3.93
CA ALA A 219 -8.02 13.25 -4.57
C ALA A 219 -7.72 12.94 -6.05
N SER A 220 -7.18 11.76 -6.35
CA SER A 220 -6.79 11.39 -7.72
C SER A 220 -7.97 11.22 -8.69
N LEU A 221 -9.16 10.89 -8.18
CA LEU A 221 -10.34 10.63 -9.00
C LEU A 221 -11.31 11.80 -9.07
N ASN A 222 -11.39 12.66 -8.05
CA ASN A 222 -12.50 13.61 -7.94
C ASN A 222 -12.14 14.97 -7.27
N ALA A 223 -10.86 15.28 -7.05
CA ALA A 223 -10.45 16.54 -6.40
C ALA A 223 -11.00 17.80 -7.09
N GLU A 224 -11.09 17.78 -8.42
CA GLU A 224 -11.57 18.92 -9.24
C GLU A 224 -13.01 19.35 -8.91
N ARG A 225 -13.81 18.46 -8.30
CA ARG A 225 -15.21 18.74 -7.95
C ARG A 225 -15.39 19.19 -6.51
N TRP A 226 -14.33 19.18 -5.72
CA TRP A 226 -14.39 19.60 -4.33
C TRP A 226 -14.54 21.11 -4.23
N LYS A 227 -15.19 21.56 -3.15
CA LYS A 227 -15.18 22.96 -2.81
C LYS A 227 -13.74 23.40 -2.48
N PRO A 228 -13.35 24.65 -2.81
CA PRO A 228 -12.03 25.18 -2.50
C PRO A 228 -11.58 24.95 -1.06
N GLU A 229 -12.49 25.14 -0.09
CA GLU A 229 -12.20 25.01 1.34
C GLU A 229 -11.83 23.57 1.72
N LEU A 230 -12.43 22.59 1.05
CA LEU A 230 -12.13 21.17 1.27
C LEU A 230 -10.77 20.80 0.64
N GLN A 231 -10.46 21.33 -0.53
CA GLN A 231 -9.13 21.15 -1.13
C GLN A 231 -8.04 21.75 -0.24
N ASP A 232 -8.30 22.92 0.35
CA ASP A 232 -7.36 23.59 1.26
C ASP A 232 -7.19 22.76 2.53
N LYS A 233 -8.28 22.30 3.14
CA LYS A 233 -8.24 21.42 4.31
C LYS A 233 -7.42 20.15 4.06
N VAL A 234 -7.65 19.47 2.94
CA VAL A 234 -6.91 18.25 2.59
C VAL A 234 -5.43 18.58 2.34
N ALA A 235 -5.14 19.67 1.62
CA ALA A 235 -3.77 20.08 1.35
C ALA A 235 -3.00 20.39 2.65
N ASP A 236 -3.59 21.18 3.54
CA ASP A 236 -2.97 21.58 4.80
C ASP A 236 -2.70 20.34 5.69
N LEU A 237 -3.64 19.40 5.77
CA LEU A 237 -3.47 18.16 6.51
C LEU A 237 -2.35 17.27 5.94
N MET A 238 -2.28 17.14 4.62
CA MET A 238 -1.23 16.34 3.97
C MET A 238 0.15 17.03 4.06
N ILE A 239 0.22 18.36 3.98
CA ILE A 239 1.47 19.10 4.23
C ILE A 239 1.94 18.86 5.66
N ALA A 240 1.06 19.00 6.65
CA ALA A 240 1.41 18.74 8.05
C ALA A 240 1.91 17.30 8.26
N THR A 241 1.21 16.32 7.68
CA THR A 241 1.57 14.89 7.78
C THR A 241 2.93 14.61 7.13
N ALA A 242 3.24 15.23 5.99
CA ALA A 242 4.52 15.07 5.31
C ALA A 242 5.68 15.78 6.02
N GLN A 243 5.39 16.80 6.84
CA GLN A 243 6.40 17.55 7.60
C GLN A 243 6.66 17.01 9.00
N GLU A 244 5.74 16.22 9.54
CA GLU A 244 5.84 15.58 10.85
C GLU A 244 7.16 14.81 10.95
N SER A 245 7.81 14.86 12.11
CA SER A 245 8.99 14.04 12.41
C SER A 245 8.58 12.61 12.72
N ALA A 246 9.47 11.64 12.52
CA ALA A 246 9.19 10.25 12.89
C ALA A 246 8.80 10.12 14.39
N PRO A 247 7.62 9.57 14.72
CA PRO A 247 7.28 9.26 16.10
C PRO A 247 8.29 8.28 16.72
N LYS A 248 8.52 8.36 18.04
CA LYS A 248 9.55 7.55 18.73
C LYS A 248 9.34 6.04 18.58
N ASP A 249 8.10 5.61 18.39
CA ASP A 249 7.68 4.22 18.25
C ASP A 249 7.53 3.77 16.78
N ARG A 250 7.75 4.68 15.82
CA ARG A 250 7.69 4.39 14.38
C ARG A 250 9.09 4.29 13.80
N ASN A 251 9.37 3.20 13.08
CA ASN A 251 10.63 3.13 12.35
C ASN A 251 10.65 4.17 11.22
N LEU A 252 11.86 4.59 10.84
CA LEU A 252 12.02 5.68 9.87
C LEU A 252 11.42 5.34 8.49
N GLU A 253 11.50 4.09 8.05
CA GLU A 253 10.94 3.68 6.76
C GLU A 253 9.41 3.65 6.74
N ALA A 254 8.73 3.19 7.81
CA ALA A 254 7.28 3.30 7.88
C ALA A 254 6.86 4.77 7.91
N HIS A 255 7.63 5.63 8.61
CA HIS A 255 7.38 7.06 8.59
C HIS A 255 7.49 7.65 7.18
N GLY A 256 8.56 7.30 6.44
CA GLY A 256 8.73 7.74 5.06
C GLY A 256 7.62 7.24 4.12
N TRP A 257 7.05 6.08 4.38
CA TRP A 257 5.89 5.59 3.64
C TRP A 257 4.62 6.43 3.92
N VAL A 258 4.42 6.91 5.16
CA VAL A 258 3.34 7.87 5.47
C VAL A 258 3.57 9.20 4.74
N GLN A 259 4.79 9.74 4.80
CA GLN A 259 5.16 10.97 4.08
C GLN A 259 4.94 10.83 2.57
N MET A 260 5.28 9.67 2.00
CA MET A 260 5.01 9.34 0.59
C MET A 260 3.52 9.42 0.25
N LEU A 261 2.65 8.81 1.06
CA LEU A 261 1.19 8.83 0.82
C LEU A 261 0.66 10.27 0.83
N ALA A 262 1.14 11.09 1.76
CA ALA A 262 0.80 12.50 1.84
C ALA A 262 1.26 13.29 0.60
N ILE A 263 2.52 13.13 0.18
CA ILE A 263 3.06 13.76 -1.04
C ILE A 263 2.26 13.34 -2.28
N ASN A 264 1.99 12.04 -2.45
CA ASN A 264 1.21 11.55 -3.59
C ASN A 264 -0.22 12.12 -3.60
N THR A 265 -0.81 12.33 -2.43
CA THR A 265 -2.11 12.98 -2.29
C THR A 265 -2.03 14.44 -2.75
N LEU A 266 -1.01 15.19 -2.33
CA LEU A 266 -0.79 16.58 -2.76
C LEU A 266 -0.60 16.71 -4.28
N VAL A 267 0.23 15.83 -4.86
CA VAL A 267 0.45 15.74 -6.31
C VAL A 267 -0.84 15.44 -7.06
N SER A 268 -1.71 14.60 -6.50
CA SER A 268 -2.99 14.24 -7.11
C SER A 268 -4.02 15.37 -6.98
N LEU A 269 -4.00 16.09 -5.85
CA LEU A 269 -4.91 17.17 -5.51
C LEU A 269 -4.71 18.41 -6.40
N LYS A 270 -3.45 18.73 -6.75
CA LYS A 270 -3.06 19.90 -7.58
C LYS A 270 -3.74 21.20 -7.15
N ASN A 271 -3.75 21.47 -5.84
CA ASN A 271 -4.41 22.65 -5.30
C ASN A 271 -3.62 23.93 -5.70
N PRO A 272 -4.19 24.83 -6.52
CA PRO A 272 -3.49 26.03 -6.99
C PRO A 272 -3.21 27.04 -5.87
N ARG A 273 -3.92 26.98 -4.73
CA ARG A 273 -3.73 27.86 -3.57
C ARG A 273 -2.65 27.38 -2.60
N ARG A 274 -2.01 26.25 -2.90
CA ARG A 274 -0.96 25.63 -2.06
C ARG A 274 0.30 25.27 -2.82
N VAL A 275 0.46 25.81 -4.04
CA VAL A 275 1.59 25.47 -4.93
C VAL A 275 2.93 25.75 -4.24
N ASP A 276 3.08 26.93 -3.63
CA ASP A 276 4.31 27.33 -2.94
C ASP A 276 4.67 26.39 -1.78
N GLN A 277 3.70 26.03 -0.94
CA GLN A 277 3.92 25.14 0.20
C GLN A 277 4.25 23.72 -0.24
N VAL A 278 3.61 23.24 -1.31
CA VAL A 278 3.89 21.91 -1.87
C VAL A 278 5.27 21.87 -2.54
N ALA A 279 5.63 22.90 -3.30
CA ALA A 279 6.97 23.02 -3.88
C ALA A 279 8.04 23.07 -2.81
N LYS A 280 7.84 23.92 -1.78
CA LYS A 280 8.73 23.98 -0.62
C LYS A 280 8.88 22.62 0.06
N LEU A 281 7.77 21.94 0.37
CA LEU A 281 7.77 20.63 0.99
C LEU A 281 8.59 19.61 0.17
N VAL A 282 8.30 19.46 -1.12
CA VAL A 282 8.96 18.45 -1.97
C VAL A 282 10.45 18.74 -2.13
N MET A 283 10.85 20.01 -2.11
CA MET A 283 12.25 20.43 -2.30
C MET A 283 13.05 20.48 -0.99
N GLU A 284 12.42 20.70 0.16
CA GLU A 284 13.11 20.75 1.47
C GLU A 284 13.03 19.42 2.23
N LEU A 285 12.07 18.54 1.96
CA LEU A 285 12.05 17.22 2.58
C LEU A 285 13.38 16.47 2.39
N PRO A 286 14.04 16.53 1.21
CA PRO A 286 15.33 15.89 1.02
C PRO A 286 16.48 16.44 1.85
N THR A 287 16.36 17.65 2.40
CA THR A 287 17.45 18.29 3.14
C THR A 287 17.37 18.04 4.65
N LYS A 288 16.34 17.31 5.12
CA LYS A 288 16.22 16.95 6.54
C LYS A 288 17.07 15.72 6.86
N GLU A 289 17.80 15.78 7.97
CA GLU A 289 18.68 14.69 8.43
C GLU A 289 17.91 13.41 8.77
N ASP A 290 16.64 13.52 9.15
CA ASP A 290 15.75 12.44 9.55
C ASP A 290 14.81 11.97 8.42
N SER A 291 15.11 12.28 7.16
CA SER A 291 14.32 11.79 6.02
C SER A 291 14.65 10.34 5.67
N SER A 292 13.63 9.49 5.54
CA SER A 292 13.83 8.11 5.08
C SER A 292 14.22 8.06 3.61
N GLN A 293 14.93 7.00 3.19
CA GLN A 293 15.22 6.77 1.77
C GLN A 293 13.96 6.81 0.90
N MET A 294 12.87 6.20 1.40
CA MET A 294 11.59 6.19 0.70
C MET A 294 11.05 7.60 0.48
N ALA A 295 11.05 8.43 1.53
CA ALA A 295 10.61 9.82 1.41
C ALA A 295 11.41 10.59 0.35
N LEU A 296 12.73 10.43 0.31
CA LEU A 296 13.61 11.04 -0.69
C LEU A 296 13.27 10.62 -2.12
N VAL A 297 13.14 9.32 -2.35
CA VAL A 297 12.82 8.74 -3.66
C VAL A 297 11.47 9.26 -4.16
N TYR A 298 10.49 9.38 -3.28
CA TYR A 298 9.16 9.86 -3.67
C TYR A 298 9.08 11.37 -3.84
N ALA A 299 9.82 12.14 -3.05
CA ALA A 299 9.99 13.57 -3.30
C ALA A 299 10.56 13.80 -4.72
N ALA A 300 11.62 13.08 -5.11
CA ALA A 300 12.16 13.15 -6.46
C ALA A 300 11.13 12.76 -7.53
N ARG A 301 10.34 11.69 -7.32
CA ARG A 301 9.25 11.31 -8.25
C ARG A 301 8.12 12.34 -8.35
N ALA A 302 7.93 13.16 -7.31
CA ALA A 302 6.91 14.20 -7.26
C ALA A 302 7.36 15.48 -7.97
N THR A 303 8.65 15.81 -7.97
CA THR A 303 9.21 17.04 -8.56
C THR A 303 8.67 17.37 -9.96
N PRO A 304 8.63 16.46 -10.97
CA PRO A 304 8.14 16.81 -12.31
C PRO A 304 6.61 16.85 -12.43
N LYS A 305 5.88 16.55 -11.35
CA LYS A 305 4.41 16.48 -11.32
C LYS A 305 3.78 17.65 -10.58
N ILE A 306 4.57 18.43 -9.86
CA ILE A 306 4.14 19.63 -9.15
C ILE A 306 4.47 20.88 -9.97
N GLU A 307 3.76 21.95 -9.69
CA GLU A 307 4.10 23.28 -10.17
C GLU A 307 5.11 23.89 -9.19
N ILE A 308 6.19 24.48 -9.73
CA ILE A 308 7.21 25.18 -8.95
C ILE A 308 7.08 26.66 -9.30
N PRO A 309 6.72 27.54 -8.34
CA PRO A 309 6.62 28.97 -8.59
C PRO A 309 7.95 29.53 -9.07
N LYS A 310 7.93 30.50 -9.99
CA LYS A 310 9.17 31.09 -10.56
C LYS A 310 9.97 31.85 -9.50
N GLU A 311 9.28 32.36 -8.49
CA GLU A 311 9.84 33.10 -7.37
C GLU A 311 10.46 32.16 -6.32
N PHE A 312 10.08 30.88 -6.32
CA PHE A 312 10.63 29.89 -5.41
C PHE A 312 12.06 29.53 -5.82
N LYS A 313 13.02 29.86 -4.95
CA LYS A 313 14.43 29.49 -5.12
C LYS A 313 14.70 28.22 -4.30
N PRO A 314 14.75 27.03 -4.92
CA PRO A 314 15.07 25.81 -4.20
C PRO A 314 16.49 25.89 -3.62
N GLN A 315 16.74 25.21 -2.51
CA GLN A 315 18.11 24.97 -2.02
C GLN A 315 18.79 23.91 -2.90
N ALA A 316 19.03 24.24 -4.17
CA ALA A 316 19.37 23.26 -5.20
C ALA A 316 20.62 22.45 -4.83
N ASP A 317 21.67 23.11 -4.37
CA ASP A 317 22.92 22.45 -3.94
C ASP A 317 22.67 21.39 -2.85
N ALA A 318 21.88 21.72 -1.83
CA ALA A 318 21.54 20.78 -0.75
C ALA A 318 20.71 19.58 -1.26
N VAL A 319 19.75 19.85 -2.16
CA VAL A 319 18.92 18.80 -2.78
C VAL A 319 19.77 17.87 -3.66
N LEU A 320 20.62 18.43 -4.52
CA LEU A 320 21.50 17.67 -5.42
C LEU A 320 22.47 16.79 -4.63
N LYS A 321 23.09 17.34 -3.57
CA LYS A 321 23.97 16.57 -2.67
C LYS A 321 23.24 15.47 -1.93
N SER A 322 22.04 15.75 -1.40
CA SER A 322 21.21 14.74 -0.74
C SER A 322 20.84 13.59 -1.68
N TRP A 323 20.38 13.90 -2.90
CA TRP A 323 20.02 12.88 -3.90
C TRP A 323 21.23 12.05 -4.34
N ALA A 324 22.37 12.70 -4.61
CA ALA A 324 23.61 12.01 -4.94
C ALA A 324 24.07 11.08 -3.80
N THR A 325 24.03 11.57 -2.55
CA THR A 325 24.37 10.79 -1.35
C THR A 325 23.46 9.56 -1.21
N GLN A 326 22.18 9.70 -1.50
CA GLN A 326 21.24 8.57 -1.44
C GLN A 326 21.53 7.51 -2.51
N ILE A 327 21.93 7.91 -3.72
CA ILE A 327 22.33 6.97 -4.77
C ILE A 327 23.61 6.25 -4.34
N VAL A 328 24.64 6.98 -3.87
CA VAL A 328 25.88 6.41 -3.33
C VAL A 328 25.57 5.37 -2.26
N GLY A 329 24.79 5.74 -1.24
CA GLY A 329 24.44 4.83 -0.15
C GLY A 329 23.69 3.58 -0.63
N SER A 330 22.84 3.70 -1.65
CA SER A 330 22.13 2.55 -2.24
C SER A 330 23.08 1.62 -3.00
N ILE A 331 24.03 2.17 -3.75
CA ILE A 331 25.08 1.40 -4.46
C ILE A 331 25.99 0.70 -3.45
N ALA A 332 26.47 1.41 -2.43
CA ALA A 332 27.35 0.88 -1.40
C ALA A 332 26.72 -0.30 -0.64
N ARG A 333 25.42 -0.20 -0.31
CA ARG A 333 24.66 -1.28 0.34
C ARG A 333 24.59 -2.53 -0.53
N GLU A 334 24.29 -2.38 -1.82
CA GLU A 334 24.21 -3.52 -2.72
C GLU A 334 25.57 -4.14 -3.03
N ALA A 335 26.61 -3.33 -3.21
CA ALA A 335 27.98 -3.83 -3.36
C ALA A 335 28.38 -4.69 -2.16
N LYS A 336 28.19 -4.16 -0.93
CA LYS A 336 28.47 -4.89 0.31
C LYS A 336 27.64 -6.17 0.43
N ARG A 337 26.34 -6.11 0.13
CA ARG A 337 25.45 -7.29 0.20
C ARG A 337 25.95 -8.41 -0.73
N ILE A 338 26.39 -8.06 -1.94
CA ILE A 338 26.89 -9.03 -2.91
C ILE A 338 28.26 -9.59 -2.49
N GLU A 339 29.16 -8.73 -1.99
CA GLU A 339 30.46 -9.13 -1.41
C GLU A 339 30.26 -10.13 -0.24
N ASP A 340 29.30 -9.86 0.64
CA ASP A 340 29.03 -10.70 1.83
C ASP A 340 28.44 -12.07 1.47
N LEU A 341 27.79 -12.22 0.31
CA LEU A 341 27.28 -13.51 -0.16
C LEU A 341 28.37 -14.46 -0.64
N GLU A 342 29.49 -13.92 -1.14
CA GLU A 342 30.65 -14.69 -1.64
C GLU A 342 31.63 -15.05 -0.53
N LYS A 343 31.57 -14.37 0.63
CA LYS A 343 32.38 -14.74 1.78
C LYS A 343 32.00 -16.15 2.23
N PRO A 344 32.97 -17.07 2.40
CA PRO A 344 32.67 -18.40 2.91
C PRO A 344 32.00 -18.23 4.26
N ARG A 345 30.73 -18.65 4.36
CA ARG A 345 30.04 -18.69 5.65
C ARG A 345 30.97 -19.47 6.57
N PRO A 346 31.39 -18.92 7.74
CA PRO A 346 32.19 -19.68 8.68
C PRO A 346 31.44 -21.00 8.87
N LYS A 347 32.14 -22.12 8.62
CA LYS A 347 31.56 -23.46 8.81
C LYS A 347 30.98 -23.43 10.22
N ALA A 348 29.66 -23.24 10.33
CA ALA A 348 28.99 -23.25 11.61
C ALA A 348 29.42 -24.57 12.21
N SER A 349 30.15 -24.49 13.33
CA SER A 349 30.78 -25.65 13.91
C SER A 349 29.67 -26.66 14.17
N MET A 350 29.56 -27.67 13.31
CA MET A 350 28.79 -28.89 13.56
C MET A 350 29.41 -29.70 14.71
N MET A 351 30.27 -29.09 15.54
CA MET A 351 30.62 -29.56 16.87
C MET A 351 29.43 -29.25 17.80
N GLY A 352 28.41 -30.11 17.81
CA GLY A 352 27.35 -29.99 18.82
C GLY A 352 26.08 -30.81 18.62
N MET A 353 25.82 -31.37 17.43
CA MET A 353 24.79 -32.41 17.31
C MET A 353 25.48 -33.76 17.30
N GLY A 354 25.67 -34.25 18.53
CA GLY A 354 26.08 -35.61 18.80
C GLY A 354 25.21 -36.60 18.03
N SER A 355 25.89 -37.63 17.56
CA SER A 355 25.37 -38.93 17.13
C SER A 355 24.21 -39.40 18.01
N GLY A 356 22.99 -39.02 17.62
CA GLY A 356 21.75 -39.61 18.09
C GLY A 356 21.30 -40.62 17.04
N GLU A 357 21.81 -41.83 17.20
CA GLU A 357 21.34 -43.07 16.60
C GLU A 357 19.81 -43.20 16.64
N MET A 358 19.15 -42.86 15.53
CA MET A 358 17.74 -43.16 15.24
C MET A 358 17.74 -43.54 13.75
N GLY A 359 17.66 -44.80 13.33
CA GLY A 359 16.75 -45.83 13.81
C GLY A 359 15.46 -45.74 13.01
N MET A 360 15.39 -46.50 11.90
CA MET A 360 14.16 -46.95 11.20
C MET A 360 13.29 -45.88 10.49
N MET A 361 13.19 -45.95 9.17
CA MET A 361 12.12 -46.72 8.51
C MET A 361 12.19 -46.56 6.98
N SER A 362 12.30 -47.71 6.31
CA SER A 362 11.93 -47.90 4.91
C SER A 362 10.45 -47.56 4.70
N GLY A 363 10.16 -46.80 3.65
CA GLY A 363 8.83 -46.65 3.10
C GLY A 363 8.93 -46.38 1.59
N PRO A 364 8.69 -47.38 0.73
CA PRO A 364 8.63 -47.19 -0.71
C PRO A 364 7.18 -46.88 -1.09
N GLU A 365 6.84 -45.61 -1.28
CA GLU A 365 5.58 -45.24 -1.92
C GLU A 365 5.86 -44.30 -3.09
N GLY A 366 5.63 -44.87 -4.27
CA GLY A 366 5.73 -44.19 -5.55
C GLY A 366 4.72 -43.06 -5.66
N TYR A 367 5.20 -41.95 -6.20
CA TYR A 367 4.35 -40.97 -6.86
C TYR A 367 4.73 -40.92 -8.33
N ASP A 368 3.83 -41.54 -9.08
CA ASP A 368 3.57 -41.40 -10.50
C ASP A 368 3.41 -39.90 -10.86
N MET A 369 4.47 -39.30 -11.43
CA MET A 369 4.40 -37.99 -12.07
C MET A 369 4.14 -38.19 -13.56
N GLY A 370 2.86 -38.35 -13.87
CA GLY A 370 2.34 -38.40 -15.22
C GLY A 370 2.62 -37.12 -16.03
N GLY A 371 3.20 -37.34 -17.20
CA GLY A 371 2.94 -36.64 -18.46
C GLY A 371 2.72 -35.13 -18.43
N MET A 372 3.77 -34.36 -18.70
CA MET A 372 3.63 -33.11 -19.44
C MET A 372 4.31 -33.24 -20.80
N GLU A 373 3.43 -33.33 -21.79
CA GLU A 373 3.66 -33.45 -23.21
C GLU A 373 4.45 -32.25 -23.73
N MET A 374 5.59 -32.56 -24.32
CA MET A 374 6.49 -31.64 -25.01
C MET A 374 5.86 -31.21 -26.34
N GLY A 375 5.05 -30.16 -26.30
CA GLY A 375 4.59 -29.44 -27.49
C GLY A 375 5.71 -28.58 -28.08
N MET A 376 6.56 -29.20 -28.91
CA MET A 376 7.53 -28.51 -29.76
C MET A 376 6.79 -27.72 -30.85
N GLU A 377 6.77 -26.39 -30.74
CA GLU A 377 6.47 -25.51 -31.88
C GLU A 377 7.74 -24.74 -32.27
N MET A 378 8.48 -25.37 -33.18
CA MET A 378 9.70 -24.87 -33.82
C MET A 378 9.36 -23.77 -34.84
N GLY A 379 9.19 -22.54 -34.36
CA GLY A 379 9.14 -21.34 -35.20
C GLY A 379 10.53 -20.85 -35.58
N MET A 380 11.03 -21.29 -36.74
CA MET A 380 12.26 -20.81 -37.39
C MET A 380 12.17 -19.31 -37.72
N GLY A 381 12.67 -18.46 -36.82
CA GLY A 381 12.84 -17.02 -37.02
C GLY A 381 14.26 -16.69 -37.47
N MET A 382 14.40 -16.32 -38.75
CA MET A 382 15.61 -15.86 -39.43
C MET A 382 16.37 -14.75 -38.68
N GLY A 383 17.64 -15.05 -38.39
CA GLY A 383 18.82 -14.18 -38.34
C GLY A 383 18.62 -12.66 -38.29
N MET A 384 18.49 -12.12 -37.08
CA MET A 384 18.97 -10.76 -36.78
C MET A 384 20.48 -10.85 -36.46
N PRO A 385 21.34 -10.10 -37.17
CA PRO A 385 22.77 -10.15 -36.94
C PRO A 385 23.15 -9.57 -35.57
N GLY A 386 23.68 -10.44 -34.72
CA GLY A 386 24.87 -10.13 -33.90
C GLY A 386 24.69 -9.13 -32.76
N ALA A 387 23.58 -9.14 -32.02
CA ALA A 387 23.67 -8.72 -30.63
C ALA A 387 24.51 -9.76 -29.89
N THR A 388 25.72 -9.40 -29.43
CA THR A 388 26.53 -10.25 -28.56
C THR A 388 25.65 -10.77 -27.43
N ALA A 389 25.41 -12.08 -27.40
CA ALA A 389 24.52 -12.70 -26.44
C ALA A 389 24.97 -12.32 -25.02
N ALA A 390 24.09 -11.67 -24.26
CA ALA A 390 24.37 -11.31 -22.87
C ALA A 390 24.75 -12.56 -22.08
N LYS A 391 25.78 -12.47 -21.23
CA LYS A 391 26.14 -13.60 -20.37
C LYS A 391 25.01 -13.84 -19.36
N PRO A 392 24.66 -15.10 -19.05
CA PRO A 392 23.73 -15.38 -17.97
C PRO A 392 24.23 -14.74 -16.67
N GLN A 393 23.38 -13.92 -16.05
CA GLN A 393 23.68 -13.27 -14.77
C GLN A 393 23.06 -14.05 -13.61
N THR A 394 23.68 -13.95 -12.44
CA THR A 394 23.14 -14.53 -11.20
C THR A 394 21.85 -13.80 -10.77
N VAL A 395 21.02 -14.48 -9.98
CA VAL A 395 19.76 -13.88 -9.47
C VAL A 395 20.07 -12.66 -8.60
N GLU A 396 21.18 -12.69 -7.88
CA GLU A 396 21.66 -11.62 -7.00
C GLU A 396 21.96 -10.33 -7.78
N ILE A 397 22.62 -10.43 -8.94
CA ILE A 397 22.89 -9.28 -9.83
C ILE A 397 21.58 -8.74 -10.40
N ILE A 398 20.67 -9.62 -10.84
CA ILE A 398 19.37 -9.22 -11.39
C ILE A 398 18.55 -8.45 -10.35
N LEU A 399 18.50 -8.92 -9.11
CA LEU A 399 17.80 -8.26 -8.01
C LEU A 399 18.44 -6.91 -7.66
N ALA A 400 19.77 -6.85 -7.55
CA ALA A 400 20.51 -5.62 -7.28
C ALA A 400 20.25 -4.57 -8.36
N ARG A 401 20.35 -4.95 -9.65
CA ARG A 401 20.05 -4.08 -10.79
C ARG A 401 18.63 -3.54 -10.71
N ARG A 402 17.64 -4.38 -10.44
CA ARG A 402 16.24 -3.96 -10.34
C ARG A 402 16.04 -2.91 -9.24
N MET A 403 16.64 -3.13 -8.08
CA MET A 403 16.54 -2.21 -6.95
C MET A 403 17.26 -0.89 -7.22
N LEU A 404 18.51 -0.95 -7.71
CA LEU A 404 19.31 0.24 -8.01
C LEU A 404 18.68 1.08 -9.13
N ASN A 405 18.17 0.45 -10.19
CA ASN A 405 17.46 1.15 -11.25
C ASN A 405 16.23 1.90 -10.72
N ASP A 406 15.44 1.31 -9.81
CA ASP A 406 14.27 2.01 -9.25
C ASP A 406 14.67 3.31 -8.53
N VAL A 407 15.76 3.29 -7.76
CA VAL A 407 16.30 4.47 -7.07
C VAL A 407 16.88 5.47 -8.06
N ILE A 408 17.78 5.03 -8.94
CA ILE A 408 18.46 5.86 -9.94
C ILE A 408 17.46 6.55 -10.88
N GLU A 409 16.49 5.80 -11.41
CA GLU A 409 15.46 6.35 -12.30
C GLU A 409 14.53 7.33 -11.60
N SER A 410 14.34 7.21 -10.28
CA SER A 410 13.53 8.15 -9.51
C SER A 410 14.19 9.50 -9.37
N PHE A 411 15.50 9.52 -9.11
CA PHE A 411 16.27 10.76 -9.06
C PHE A 411 16.48 11.36 -10.45
N HIS A 412 16.74 10.52 -11.47
CA HIS A 412 16.77 10.99 -12.86
C HIS A 412 15.43 11.63 -13.27
N LEU A 413 14.31 11.01 -12.90
CA LEU A 413 12.96 11.56 -13.09
C LEU A 413 12.76 12.89 -12.34
N GLY A 414 13.27 13.00 -11.11
CA GLY A 414 13.23 14.24 -10.34
C GLY A 414 14.02 15.38 -10.99
N LEU A 415 15.21 15.07 -11.53
CA LEU A 415 16.07 16.04 -12.17
C LEU A 415 15.55 16.51 -13.53
N THR A 416 15.09 15.57 -14.37
CA THR A 416 14.86 15.80 -15.81
C THR A 416 13.39 15.69 -16.24
N GLY A 417 12.53 15.16 -15.38
CA GLY A 417 11.14 14.84 -15.72
C GLY A 417 10.96 13.58 -16.59
N THR A 418 12.02 12.81 -16.84
CA THR A 418 11.97 11.52 -17.54
C THR A 418 12.85 10.47 -16.85
N ARG A 419 12.56 9.18 -17.04
CA ARG A 419 13.42 8.08 -16.55
C ARG A 419 14.51 7.67 -17.54
N ALA A 420 14.35 8.07 -18.80
CA ALA A 420 15.27 7.75 -19.88
C ALA A 420 16.34 8.82 -20.00
N LYS A 421 17.52 8.42 -20.48
CA LYS A 421 18.60 9.33 -20.88
C LYS A 421 18.04 10.44 -21.76
N THR A 422 18.35 11.68 -21.43
CA THR A 422 17.81 12.84 -22.12
C THR A 422 18.84 13.95 -22.16
N ASP A 423 18.74 14.81 -23.17
CA ASP A 423 19.54 16.03 -23.23
C ASP A 423 18.99 17.02 -22.20
N PRO A 424 19.76 17.37 -21.15
CA PRO A 424 19.31 18.29 -20.11
C PRO A 424 18.94 19.68 -20.66
N ALA A 425 19.43 20.07 -21.84
CA ALA A 425 19.05 21.34 -22.47
C ALA A 425 17.61 21.33 -23.01
N ARG A 426 17.00 20.16 -23.19
CA ARG A 426 15.66 19.97 -23.76
C ARG A 426 14.59 19.60 -22.74
N VAL A 427 14.95 19.50 -21.47
CA VAL A 427 14.01 19.11 -20.41
C VAL A 427 13.04 20.25 -20.13
N SER A 428 11.74 19.93 -20.11
CA SER A 428 10.65 20.87 -19.83
C SER A 428 10.05 20.70 -18.42
N LYS A 429 10.56 19.73 -17.66
CA LYS A 429 10.09 19.34 -16.33
C LYS A 429 11.28 18.93 -15.46
N GLY A 430 10.99 18.70 -14.17
CA GLY A 430 12.01 18.31 -13.19
C GLY A 430 12.81 19.51 -12.69
N LEU A 431 13.75 19.25 -11.80
CA LEU A 431 14.54 20.31 -11.15
C LEU A 431 15.32 21.17 -12.16
N VAL A 432 15.98 20.56 -13.14
CA VAL A 432 16.82 21.28 -14.13
C VAL A 432 16.03 22.34 -14.88
N ALA A 433 14.77 22.06 -15.23
CA ALA A 433 13.91 23.00 -15.95
C ALA A 433 13.45 24.20 -15.09
N ASN A 434 13.54 24.09 -13.77
CA ASN A 434 13.04 25.09 -12.81
C ASN A 434 14.16 25.89 -12.12
N LEU A 435 15.44 25.58 -12.38
CA LEU A 435 16.57 26.34 -11.85
C LEU A 435 16.81 27.60 -12.69
N SER A 436 16.88 28.75 -12.01
CA SER A 436 17.19 30.05 -12.61
C SER A 436 18.65 30.45 -12.46
N ASP A 437 19.36 29.93 -11.46
CA ASP A 437 20.79 30.15 -11.27
C ASP A 437 21.60 29.25 -12.21
N GLU A 438 22.48 29.85 -13.01
CA GLU A 438 23.26 29.13 -14.02
C GLU A 438 24.28 28.16 -13.41
N LYS A 439 24.81 28.46 -12.21
CA LYS A 439 25.74 27.56 -11.51
C LYS A 439 24.99 26.34 -10.99
N GLU A 440 23.88 26.54 -10.27
CA GLU A 440 23.05 25.44 -9.77
C GLU A 440 22.54 24.56 -10.93
N LYS A 441 22.16 25.18 -12.05
CA LYS A 441 21.75 24.47 -13.26
C LYS A 441 22.90 23.66 -13.85
N ALA A 442 24.11 24.22 -13.93
CA ALA A 442 25.29 23.49 -14.39
C ALA A 442 25.61 22.29 -13.49
N ASP A 443 25.50 22.44 -12.16
CA ASP A 443 25.70 21.36 -11.19
C ASP A 443 24.63 20.27 -11.34
N ALA A 444 23.37 20.65 -11.55
CA ALA A 444 22.29 19.70 -11.83
C ALA A 444 22.52 18.92 -13.14
N VAL A 445 22.95 19.60 -14.20
CA VAL A 445 23.31 18.97 -15.50
C VAL A 445 24.48 18.00 -15.33
N ARG A 446 25.50 18.37 -14.55
CA ARG A 446 26.63 17.50 -14.22
C ARG A 446 26.16 16.24 -13.48
N LEU A 447 25.26 16.39 -12.51
CA LEU A 447 24.70 15.24 -11.79
C LEU A 447 23.90 14.32 -12.71
N VAL A 448 23.11 14.87 -13.64
CA VAL A 448 22.37 14.06 -14.64
C VAL A 448 23.34 13.21 -15.47
N ALA A 449 24.42 13.79 -15.98
CA ALA A 449 25.42 13.06 -16.76
C ALA A 449 26.09 11.93 -15.95
N LEU A 450 26.41 12.18 -14.67
CA LEU A 450 26.94 11.14 -13.78
C LEU A 450 25.92 10.03 -13.51
N ILE A 451 24.65 10.38 -13.33
CA ILE A 451 23.57 9.41 -13.13
C ILE A 451 23.39 8.53 -14.39
N ASP A 452 23.48 9.10 -15.59
CA ASP A 452 23.43 8.34 -16.84
C ASP A 452 24.60 7.33 -16.92
N GLU A 453 25.82 7.75 -16.59
CA GLU A 453 26.98 6.87 -16.54
C GLU A 453 26.80 5.73 -15.51
N VAL A 454 26.30 6.06 -14.32
CA VAL A 454 26.01 5.08 -13.26
C VAL A 454 24.93 4.11 -13.70
N LYS A 455 23.87 4.60 -14.35
CA LYS A 455 22.81 3.77 -14.91
C LYS A 455 23.34 2.82 -15.97
N GLU A 456 24.20 3.28 -16.88
CA GLU A 456 24.85 2.43 -17.88
C GLU A 456 25.71 1.34 -17.21
N GLY A 457 26.50 1.69 -16.19
CA GLY A 457 27.33 0.75 -15.45
C GLY A 457 26.55 -0.30 -14.64
N VAL A 458 25.47 0.09 -13.95
CA VAL A 458 24.56 -0.85 -13.24
C VAL A 458 23.88 -1.81 -14.22
N ASN A 459 23.64 -1.36 -15.45
CA ASN A 459 23.01 -2.17 -16.50
C ASN A 459 24.01 -2.91 -17.40
N ASP A 460 25.28 -3.00 -17.04
CA ASP A 460 26.28 -3.74 -17.81
C ASP A 460 25.94 -5.25 -17.84
N THR A 461 25.53 -5.75 -19.00
CA THR A 461 25.15 -7.15 -19.23
C THR A 461 26.34 -8.07 -19.49
N MET A 462 27.56 -7.52 -19.58
CA MET A 462 28.79 -8.30 -19.80
C MET A 462 29.40 -8.85 -18.51
N ILE A 463 28.97 -8.32 -17.37
CA ILE A 463 29.38 -8.74 -16.03
C ILE A 463 28.43 -9.83 -15.54
N SER A 464 28.95 -11.04 -15.33
CA SER A 464 28.16 -12.20 -14.89
C SER A 464 28.55 -12.73 -13.51
N LYS A 465 29.68 -12.28 -12.94
CA LYS A 465 30.15 -12.71 -11.62
C LYS A 465 29.82 -11.69 -10.55
N ASN A 466 29.44 -12.19 -9.37
CA ASN A 466 29.05 -11.36 -8.22
C ASN A 466 30.15 -10.39 -7.79
N LEU A 467 31.39 -10.86 -7.64
CA LEU A 467 32.52 -10.01 -7.24
C LEU A 467 32.87 -8.95 -8.28
N GLU A 468 32.93 -9.33 -9.57
CA GLU A 468 33.17 -8.37 -10.67
C GLU A 468 32.08 -7.29 -10.71
N TYR A 469 30.82 -7.65 -10.43
CA TYR A 469 29.72 -6.70 -10.36
C TYR A 469 29.81 -5.80 -9.13
N ALA A 470 30.17 -6.33 -7.96
CA ALA A 470 30.38 -5.54 -6.76
C ALA A 470 31.54 -4.54 -6.94
N GLU A 471 32.67 -4.95 -7.53
CA GLU A 471 33.78 -4.07 -7.89
C GLU A 471 33.32 -2.94 -8.83
N LYS A 472 32.49 -3.27 -9.83
CA LYS A 472 31.91 -2.26 -10.71
C LYS A 472 31.04 -1.28 -9.94
N LEU A 473 30.22 -1.75 -9.01
CA LEU A 473 29.41 -0.88 -8.14
C LEU A 473 30.30 0.06 -7.30
N ARG A 474 31.43 -0.41 -6.78
CA ARG A 474 32.40 0.44 -6.04
C ARG A 474 33.02 1.53 -6.92
N GLU A 475 33.34 1.21 -8.17
CA GLU A 475 33.83 2.21 -9.13
C GLU A 475 32.79 3.32 -9.34
N LEU A 476 31.52 2.95 -9.53
CA LEU A 476 30.41 3.89 -9.71
C LEU A 476 30.13 4.70 -8.44
N GLU A 477 30.20 4.05 -7.27
CA GLU A 477 30.10 4.69 -5.95
C GLU A 477 31.14 5.82 -5.82
N ALA A 478 32.40 5.55 -6.14
CA ALA A 478 33.49 6.53 -6.04
C ALA A 478 33.28 7.75 -6.96
N LYS A 479 32.80 7.53 -8.19
CA LYS A 479 32.49 8.63 -9.14
C LYS A 479 31.42 9.57 -8.60
N LEU A 480 30.33 9.02 -8.06
CA LEU A 480 29.27 9.83 -7.43
C LEU A 480 29.73 10.47 -6.12
N GLN A 481 30.55 9.78 -5.33
CA GLN A 481 31.08 10.31 -4.08
C GLN A 481 31.94 11.57 -4.32
N ALA A 482 32.66 11.64 -5.45
CA ALA A 482 33.41 12.82 -5.86
C ALA A 482 32.50 14.03 -6.23
N PHE A 483 31.24 13.79 -6.59
CA PHE A 483 30.25 14.87 -6.74
C PHE A 483 29.77 15.37 -5.37
N VAL A 484 29.52 14.45 -4.42
CA VAL A 484 29.05 14.80 -3.06
C VAL A 484 30.13 15.57 -2.29
N ASN A 485 31.38 15.09 -2.34
CA ASN A 485 32.52 15.62 -1.60
C ASN A 485 33.70 15.90 -2.56
N PRO A 486 33.69 17.02 -3.30
CA PRO A 486 34.76 17.34 -4.25
C PRO A 486 36.13 17.48 -3.57
N ASP A 487 36.18 17.98 -2.34
CA ASP A 487 37.43 18.18 -1.60
C ASP A 487 38.04 16.86 -1.09
N ALA A 488 37.21 15.83 -0.87
CA ALA A 488 37.69 14.52 -0.40
C ALA A 488 38.41 13.72 -1.50
N ALA A 489 38.16 14.03 -2.78
CA ALA A 489 38.81 13.37 -3.91
C ALA A 489 40.31 13.71 -4.03
N ALA A 490 40.81 14.71 -3.28
CA ALA A 490 42.22 15.11 -3.27
C ALA A 490 43.10 14.24 -2.35
N ASP A 491 42.54 13.35 -1.52
CA ASP A 491 43.31 12.57 -0.55
C ASP A 491 42.79 11.10 -0.45
N PRO A 492 43.29 10.19 -1.31
CA PRO A 492 42.76 8.83 -1.44
C PRO A 492 43.30 7.93 -0.32
N LYS A 493 42.79 8.09 0.91
CA LYS A 493 42.86 7.03 1.90
C LYS A 493 41.57 6.21 1.85
N PRO A 494 41.64 4.88 1.72
CA PRO A 494 40.47 4.02 1.77
C PRO A 494 39.83 4.13 3.16
N GLY A 495 38.84 5.01 3.28
CA GLY A 495 38.13 5.30 4.51
C GLY A 495 37.12 4.21 4.81
N ASN A 496 37.23 3.62 5.99
CA ASN A 496 36.17 2.87 6.68
C ASN A 496 35.00 3.82 7.03
N ASN A 497 34.32 4.39 6.03
CA ASN A 497 33.08 5.11 6.23
C ASN A 497 31.96 4.09 6.43
N ALA A 498 31.95 3.47 7.62
CA ALA A 498 30.74 2.88 8.17
C ALA A 498 29.72 4.01 8.26
N SER A 499 28.73 4.01 7.35
CA SER A 499 27.59 4.91 7.45
C SER A 499 26.94 4.68 8.82
N PRO A 500 26.86 5.69 9.71
CA PRO A 500 26.33 5.52 11.07
C PRO A 500 24.80 5.28 11.10
N PHE A 501 24.17 5.12 9.93
CA PHE A 501 22.72 5.19 9.79
C PHE A 501 22.00 3.82 9.90
N PHE A 502 22.72 2.69 9.90
CA PHE A 502 22.08 1.36 9.87
C PHE A 502 22.79 0.24 10.65
N ASP A 503 23.24 0.50 11.88
CA ASP A 503 23.41 -0.55 12.91
C ASP A 503 22.06 -0.89 13.61
N GLY A 504 20.96 -0.85 12.85
CA GLY A 504 19.61 -1.21 13.30
C GLY A 504 19.31 -2.71 13.18
N PRO A 505 18.27 -3.24 13.86
CA PRO A 505 18.22 -4.58 14.45
C PRO A 505 17.99 -5.76 13.47
N PHE A 506 18.19 -5.57 12.16
CA PHE A 506 18.03 -6.65 11.19
C PHE A 506 19.30 -7.49 10.99
N SER A 507 20.38 -7.20 11.73
CA SER A 507 21.65 -7.95 11.68
C SER A 507 21.94 -8.83 12.91
N SER A 508 20.98 -9.06 13.81
CA SER A 508 21.13 -10.07 14.86
C SER A 508 20.17 -11.24 14.63
N ALA A 509 20.68 -12.45 14.81
CA ALA A 509 19.92 -13.69 14.92
C ALA A 509 18.61 -13.49 15.72
N PRO A 510 17.54 -14.26 15.42
CA PRO A 510 16.29 -14.16 16.16
C PRO A 510 16.57 -14.23 17.66
N PRO A 511 16.03 -13.31 18.48
CA PRO A 511 16.22 -13.39 19.92
C PRO A 511 15.73 -14.76 20.39
N ALA A 512 16.59 -15.48 21.11
CA ALA A 512 16.19 -16.71 21.77
C ALA A 512 14.93 -16.39 22.58
N LEU A 513 13.81 -17.04 22.23
CA LEU A 513 12.61 -17.04 23.04
C LEU A 513 13.01 -17.62 24.39
N ASN A 514 13.29 -16.74 25.36
CA ASN A 514 13.42 -17.09 26.76
C ASN A 514 12.01 -17.49 27.23
N ARG A 515 11.63 -18.74 26.94
CA ARG A 515 10.57 -19.45 27.65
C ARG A 515 11.06 -19.58 29.09
N THR A 516 10.73 -18.60 29.91
CA THR A 516 10.59 -18.84 31.34
C THR A 516 9.39 -19.75 31.49
N GLU A 517 9.66 -21.03 31.74
CA GLU A 517 8.62 -21.97 32.16
C GLU A 517 7.95 -21.40 33.41
N PRO A 518 6.60 -21.37 33.48
CA PRO A 518 5.93 -21.02 34.71
C PRO A 518 6.29 -22.05 35.78
N ASN A 519 6.87 -21.54 36.86
CA ASN A 519 7.19 -22.26 38.07
C ASN A 519 5.94 -23.01 38.56
N VAL A 520 5.91 -24.33 38.35
CA VAL A 520 4.84 -25.20 38.83
C VAL A 520 4.93 -25.22 40.35
N ALA A 521 4.07 -24.42 40.99
CA ALA A 521 3.88 -24.45 42.42
C ALA A 521 3.50 -25.88 42.83
N SER A 522 4.40 -26.50 43.59
CA SER A 522 4.22 -27.78 44.23
C SER A 522 2.98 -27.74 45.13
N ARG A 523 2.03 -28.66 44.84
CA ARG A 523 0.89 -28.94 45.74
C ARG A 523 1.42 -29.28 47.14
N PRO A 524 0.86 -28.70 48.22
CA PRO A 524 1.15 -29.17 49.56
C PRO A 524 0.55 -30.56 49.75
N LYS A 525 1.37 -31.49 50.25
CA LYS A 525 0.98 -32.80 50.77
C LYS A 525 -0.06 -32.58 51.89
N ALA A 526 -1.24 -33.17 51.73
CA ALA A 526 -2.18 -33.32 52.82
C ALA A 526 -1.56 -34.23 53.90
N ALA A 527 -1.30 -33.66 55.07
CA ALA A 527 -1.12 -34.42 56.30
C ALA A 527 -2.51 -34.87 56.76
N GLY A 528 -2.65 -36.17 57.01
CA GLY A 528 -3.88 -36.74 57.56
C GLY A 528 -4.03 -36.42 59.05
N GLN A 529 -5.24 -36.65 59.57
CA GLN A 529 -5.47 -37.57 60.68
C GLN A 529 -6.97 -37.69 61.00
N ASN A 530 -7.32 -38.94 61.32
CA ASN A 530 -8.46 -39.44 62.10
C ASN A 530 -9.82 -39.57 61.42
#